data_AF-J2HET7-F1
#
_entry.id   AF-J2HET7-F1
#
_cell.length_a   1.000
_cell.length_b   1.000
_cell.length_c   1.000
_cell.angle_alpha   90.00
_cell.angle_beta   90.00
_cell.angle_gamma   90.00
#
_symmetry.space_group_name_H-M   'P 1'
#
loop_
_entity.id
_entity.type
_entity.pdbx_description
1 polymer ?
#
loop_
_entity_poly.entity_id
_entity_poly.type
_entity_poly.pdbx_seq_one_letter_code
_entity_poly.pdbx_strand_id
1 'polypeptide(L)' 'MALFFFHVQDGRAQDFDGVELPDIDAARKEAVRFAGYLIQQAAETFRPDELWSMRVCNERGARYMTLEFSVIDDPFMPA' A
#
# COMPACT_ATOMS: atom_id res chain seq x y z
N MET A 1 12.25 16.37 -8.83
CA MET A 1 12.17 14.94 -8.50
C MET A 1 12.47 14.79 -7.02
N ALA A 2 11.81 13.84 -6.37
CA ALA A 2 12.01 13.49 -4.97
C ALA A 2 11.92 11.97 -4.82
N LEU A 3 12.61 11.44 -3.82
CA LEU A 3 12.60 10.01 -3.51
C LEU A 3 11.43 9.68 -2.57
N PHE A 4 10.58 8.75 -3.01
CA PHE A 4 9.41 8.29 -2.27
C PHE A 4 9.56 6.84 -1.83
N PHE A 5 9.21 6.56 -0.58
CA PHE A 5 9.35 5.25 0.04
C PHE A 5 7.96 4.66 0.29
N PHE A 6 7.75 3.42 -0.15
CA PHE A 6 6.45 2.74 -0.13
C PHE A 6 6.47 1.62 0.91
N HIS A 7 5.99 1.94 2.10
CA HIS A 7 6.06 1.09 3.28
C HIS A 7 4.76 0.31 3.47
N VAL A 8 4.76 -0.96 3.07
CA VAL A 8 3.64 -1.88 3.28
C VAL A 8 3.67 -2.39 4.74
N GLN A 9 2.51 -2.47 5.38
CA GLN A 9 2.32 -3.12 6.68
C GLN A 9 1.57 -4.44 6.48
N ASP A 10 2.27 -5.46 6.01
CA ASP A 10 1.76 -6.82 5.78
C ASP A 10 2.61 -7.91 6.50
N GLY A 11 3.48 -7.48 7.41
CA GLY A 11 4.40 -8.37 8.14
C GLY A 11 5.56 -8.92 7.29
N ARG A 12 5.67 -8.56 6.00
CA ARG A 12 6.82 -8.91 5.16
C ARG A 12 7.93 -7.87 5.29
N ALA A 13 9.18 -8.31 5.09
CA ALA A 13 10.35 -7.45 5.15
C ALA A 13 10.22 -6.36 4.08
N GLN A 14 10.34 -5.10 4.50
CA GLN A 14 10.32 -3.96 3.61
C GLN A 14 11.61 -3.96 2.77
N ASP A 15 11.48 -3.92 1.45
CA ASP A 15 12.58 -3.65 0.54
C ASP A 15 12.49 -2.18 0.09
N PHE A 16 13.59 -1.42 0.21
CA PHE A 16 13.55 0.03 0.45
C PHE A 16 14.33 0.91 -0.53
N ASP A 17 14.54 0.48 -1.77
CA ASP A 17 15.31 1.31 -2.72
C ASP A 17 14.67 2.69 -2.98
N GLY A 18 13.36 2.81 -2.73
CA GLY A 18 12.60 4.03 -2.99
C GLY A 18 12.44 4.28 -4.49
N VAL A 19 11.52 5.18 -4.86
CA VAL A 19 11.27 5.51 -6.27
C VAL A 19 11.40 7.02 -6.46
N GLU A 20 12.26 7.43 -7.38
CA GLU A 20 12.35 8.83 -7.79
C GLU A 20 11.15 9.20 -8.67
N LEU A 21 10.35 10.15 -8.21
CA LEU A 21 9.17 10.63 -8.93
C LEU A 21 9.19 12.16 -9.03
N PRO A 22 8.56 12.75 -10.07
CA PRO A 22 8.62 14.18 -10.31
C PRO A 22 7.94 15.00 -9.21
N ASP A 23 6.80 14.52 -8.70
CA ASP A 23 5.97 15.21 -7.72
C ASP A 23 5.11 14.23 -6.89
N ILE A 24 4.32 14.80 -5.97
CA ILE A 24 3.46 14.04 -5.06
C ILE A 24 2.28 13.35 -5.78
N ASP A 25 1.84 13.87 -6.92
CA ASP A 25 0.73 13.27 -7.68
C ASP A 25 1.21 12.06 -8.48
N ALA A 26 2.44 12.07 -8.99
CA ALA A 26 3.10 10.90 -9.52
C ALA A 26 3.30 9.84 -8.44
N ALA A 27 3.73 10.22 -7.24
CA ALA A 27 3.82 9.31 -6.09
C ALA A 27 2.48 8.69 -5.70
N ARG A 28 1.38 9.46 -5.75
CA ARG A 28 0.03 8.95 -5.52
C ARG A 28 -0.39 7.91 -6.56
N LYS A 29 -0.16 8.20 -7.84
CA LYS A 29 -0.49 7.26 -8.94
C LYS A 29 0.30 5.97 -8.83
N GLU A 30 1.59 6.07 -8.52
CA GLU A 30 2.45 4.92 -8.32
C GLU A 30 2.02 4.10 -7.10
N ALA A 31 1.68 4.78 -5.99
CA ALA A 31 1.15 4.13 -4.79
C ALA A 31 -0.10 3.29 -5.09
N VAL A 32 -1.07 3.86 -5.81
CA VAL A 32 -2.31 3.12 -6.16
C VAL A 32 -2.00 1.92 -7.05
N ARG A 33 -1.11 2.08 -8.04
CA ARG A 33 -0.70 0.98 -8.93
C ARG A 33 0.00 -0.14 -8.17
N PHE A 34 0.96 0.21 -7.33
CA PHE A 34 1.73 -0.75 -6.55
C PHE A 34 0.87 -1.48 -5.53
N ALA A 35 -0.03 -0.76 -4.85
CA ALA A 35 -1.02 -1.37 -3.96
C ALA A 35 -1.89 -2.40 -4.70
N GLY A 36 -2.39 -2.06 -5.89
CA GLY A 36 -3.18 -2.98 -6.71
C GLY A 36 -2.42 -4.26 -7.09
N TYR A 37 -1.15 -4.13 -7.46
CA TYR A 37 -0.28 -5.28 -7.74
C TYR A 37 -0.12 -6.18 -6.50
N LEU A 38 0.19 -5.59 -5.34
CA LEU A 38 0.38 -6.35 -4.10
C LEU A 38 -0.89 -7.04 -3.62
N ILE A 39 -2.04 -6.35 -3.68
CA ILE A 39 -3.35 -6.93 -3.35
C ILE A 39 -3.66 -8.09 -4.28
N GLN A 40 -3.41 -7.96 -5.58
CA GLN A 40 -3.60 -9.05 -6.55
C GLN A 40 -2.74 -10.28 -6.21
N GLN A 41 -1.47 -10.07 -5.83
CA GLN A 41 -0.58 -11.16 -5.42
C GLN A 41 -1.00 -11.78 -4.08
N ALA A 42 -1.58 -10.99 -3.18
CA ALA A 42 -2.01 -11.43 -1.86
C ALA A 42 -3.44 -11.98 -1.82
N ALA A 43 -4.17 -12.01 -2.95
CA ALA A 43 -5.61 -12.30 -3.00
C ALA A 43 -6.00 -13.63 -2.35
N GLU A 44 -5.17 -14.67 -2.43
CA GLU A 44 -5.43 -15.97 -1.80
C GLU A 44 -5.10 -16.00 -0.29
N THR A 45 -4.33 -15.02 0.19
CA THR A 45 -3.85 -14.93 1.58
C THR A 45 -4.52 -13.84 2.39
N PHE A 46 -5.30 -12.96 1.74
CA PHE A 46 -5.96 -11.83 2.37
C PHE A 46 -7.10 -12.33 3.26
N ARG A 47 -7.01 -12.09 4.57
CA ARG A 47 -8.06 -12.51 5.50
C ARG A 47 -9.16 -11.45 5.60
N PRO A 48 -10.42 -11.85 5.76
CA PRO A 48 -11.47 -10.96 6.25
C PRO A 48 -11.01 -10.29 7.55
N ASP A 49 -11.38 -9.03 7.76
CA ASP A 49 -11.02 -8.19 8.91
C ASP A 49 -9.53 -7.81 9.05
N GLU A 50 -8.67 -8.19 8.10
CA GLU A 50 -7.27 -7.75 8.06
C GLU A 50 -7.15 -6.39 7.35
N LEU A 51 -6.64 -5.39 8.07
CA LEU A 51 -6.33 -4.07 7.49
C LEU A 51 -4.96 -4.13 6.82
N TRP A 52 -4.95 -4.11 5.49
CA TRP A 52 -3.74 -3.87 4.73
C TRP A 52 -3.51 -2.38 4.59
N SER A 53 -2.27 -1.93 4.80
CA SER A 53 -1.93 -0.52 4.59
C SER A 53 -0.57 -0.34 3.95
N MET A 54 -0.44 0.76 3.21
CA MET A 54 0.82 1.23 2.68
C MET A 54 0.99 2.71 2.98
N ARG A 55 2.13 3.08 3.53
CA ARG A 55 2.50 4.47 3.78
C ARG A 55 3.50 4.93 2.73
N VAL A 56 3.26 6.12 2.18
CA VAL A 56 4.24 6.79 1.32
C VAL A 56 4.94 7.86 2.13
N CYS A 57 6.26 7.73 2.25
CA CYS A 57 7.11 8.59 3.06
C CYS A 57 8.23 9.24 2.22
N ASN A 58 8.88 10.25 2.78
CA ASN A 58 10.19 10.69 2.31
C ASN A 58 11.34 9.90 2.95
N GLU A 59 12.57 10.23 2.55
CA GLU A 59 13.83 9.65 3.07
C GLU A 59 13.99 9.75 4.60
N ARG A 60 13.30 10.69 5.25
CA ARG A 60 13.35 10.89 6.70
C ARG A 60 12.23 10.15 7.42
N GLY A 61 11.45 9.35 6.71
CA GLY A 61 10.27 8.65 7.24
C GLY A 61 9.07 9.57 7.48
N ALA A 62 9.11 10.84 7.05
CA ALA A 62 7.96 11.73 7.16
C ALA A 62 6.90 11.30 6.14
N ARG A 63 5.70 11.04 6.64
CA ARG A 63 4.59 10.47 5.89
C ARG A 63 3.89 11.54 5.06
N TYR A 64 3.72 11.28 3.77
CA TYR A 64 2.92 12.11 2.87
C TYR A 64 1.49 11.58 2.70
N MET A 65 1.30 10.26 2.64
CA MET A 65 -0.03 9.64 2.52
C MET A 65 -0.06 8.21 3.03
N THR A 66 -1.27 7.67 3.20
CA THR A 66 -1.52 6.26 3.53
C THR A 66 -2.64 5.75 2.64
N LEU A 67 -2.45 4.55 2.09
CA LEU A 67 -3.46 3.76 1.43
C LEU A 67 -3.88 2.67 2.41
N GLU A 68 -5.18 2.47 2.57
CA GLU A 68 -5.77 1.46 3.43
C GLU A 68 -6.74 0.63 2.58
N PHE A 69 -6.68 -0.69 2.73
CA PHE A 69 -7.55 -1.62 2.04
C PHE A 69 -8.07 -2.63 3.07
N SER A 70 -9.38 -2.83 3.07
CA SER A 70 -10.06 -3.80 3.92
C SER A 70 -11.20 -4.44 3.14
N VAL A 71 -11.48 -5.70 3.45
CA VAL A 71 -12.65 -6.44 2.98
C VAL A 71 -13.58 -6.57 4.17
N ILE A 72 -14.83 -6.17 3.97
CA ILE A 72 -15.90 -6.25 4.98
C ILE A 72 -16.96 -7.15 4.39
N ASP A 73 -17.15 -8.33 4.99
CA ASP A 73 -18.20 -9.25 4.56
C ASP A 73 -19.56 -8.73 5.05
N ASP A 74 -20.52 -8.65 4.13
CA ASP A 74 -21.88 -8.27 4.49
C ASP A 74 -22.59 -9.42 5.24
N PRO A 75 -23.52 -9.12 6.16
CA PRO A 75 -24.25 -10.13 6.93
C PRO A 75 -25.06 -11.13 6.08
N PHE A 76 -25.28 -10.80 4.81
CA PHE A 76 -26.05 -11.60 3.85
C PHE A 76 -25.18 -12.35 2.85
N MET A 77 -23.85 -12.34 3.04
CA MET A 77 -22.93 -13.06 2.17
C MET A 77 -23.24 -14.57 2.22
N PRO A 78 -23.50 -15.22 1.07
CA PRO A 78 -23.73 -16.65 1.03
C PRO A 78 -22.45 -17.40 1.41
N ALA A 79 -22.61 -18.47 2.20
CA ALA A 79 -21.53 -19.37 2.60
C ALA A 79 -20.93 -20.15 1.42
#